data_AF-W5K7C0-F1
#
_entry.id   AF-W5K7C0-F1
#
_cell.length_a   1.000
_cell.length_b   1.000
_cell.length_c   1.000
_cell.angle_alpha   90.00
_cell.angle_beta   90.00
_cell.angle_gamma   90.00
#
_symmetry.space_group_name_H-M   'P 1'
#
loop_
_entity.id
_entity.type
_entity.pdbx_description
1 polymer ?
#
loop_
_entity_poly.entity_id
_entity_poly.type
_entity_poly.pdbx_seq_one_letter_code
_entity_poly.pdbx_strand_id
1 'polypeptide(L)'
;MVKIWLHVSSIPAVTLLLILLPVRATVEPALSPECREFLYLGTAPVGLEDHSLVKICQRYNNRPRYVTLYNIKDHVPVYSAYTFKRSDGEKKVDVPWMYEPQLSTSSDTGEMQQFPRGYMHQNFEDAQAVLEDYANAVLYERGALNPDEHQANPDDKAATYTLTNVVPQVREFHRGPWKAQEHIIRRRLNNYCRGTAYVVTGITTSGNMIRRHNIGRVAIPTYLWSAYCCINYDHNAPYDERYKFPAFAYYGLNDKENNQVLELSVPKLEEFLKKSTFVDKNFQIFVEDCVPPGSS
;
A
#
# COMPACT_ATOMS: atom_id res chain seq x y z
N MET A 1 -42.43 -15.05 76.09
CA MET A 1 -41.06 -15.60 75.96
C MET A 1 -40.94 -16.30 74.62
N VAL A 2 -40.43 -15.62 73.59
CA VAL A 2 -39.75 -16.25 72.43
C VAL A 2 -38.74 -15.21 71.94
N LYS A 3 -37.44 -15.48 72.16
CA LYS A 3 -36.33 -14.67 71.63
C LYS A 3 -36.04 -15.17 70.22
N ILE A 4 -36.32 -14.37 69.20
CA ILE A 4 -35.89 -14.63 67.82
C ILE A 4 -34.46 -14.11 67.70
N TRP A 5 -33.50 -15.02 67.57
CA TRP A 5 -32.12 -14.70 67.20
C TRP A 5 -32.01 -14.72 65.68
N LEU A 6 -31.66 -13.57 65.08
CA LEU A 6 -31.27 -13.48 63.68
C LEU A 6 -29.81 -13.95 63.55
N HIS A 7 -29.59 -15.13 62.94
CA HIS A 7 -28.27 -15.54 62.49
C HIS A 7 -27.91 -14.77 61.22
N VAL A 8 -26.98 -13.83 61.33
CA VAL A 8 -26.30 -13.22 60.17
C VAL A 8 -25.19 -14.18 59.74
N SER A 9 -25.36 -14.82 58.58
CA SER A 9 -24.32 -15.65 57.96
C SER A 9 -23.47 -14.77 57.03
N SER A 10 -22.20 -14.60 57.36
CA SER A 10 -21.24 -13.86 56.53
C SER A 10 -20.83 -14.71 55.32
N ILE A 11 -21.15 -14.26 54.11
CA ILE A 11 -20.67 -14.86 52.86
C ILE A 11 -19.30 -14.25 52.53
N PRO A 12 -18.25 -15.03 52.25
CA PRO A 12 -16.97 -14.47 51.84
C PRO A 12 -17.08 -13.99 50.38
N ALA A 13 -16.78 -12.72 50.14
CA ALA A 13 -16.70 -12.16 48.80
C ALA A 13 -15.43 -12.70 48.11
N VAL A 14 -15.61 -13.60 47.13
CA VAL A 14 -14.54 -14.02 46.23
C VAL A 14 -14.36 -12.93 45.18
N THR A 15 -13.34 -12.09 45.35
CA THR A 15 -12.91 -11.13 44.33
C THR A 15 -12.21 -11.87 43.20
N LEU A 16 -12.95 -12.15 42.13
CA LEU A 16 -12.41 -12.65 40.87
C LEU A 16 -11.59 -11.54 40.20
N LEU A 17 -10.26 -11.61 40.32
CA LEU A 17 -9.36 -10.70 39.62
C LEU A 17 -9.30 -11.09 38.14
N LEU A 18 -10.16 -10.47 37.32
CA LEU A 18 -10.10 -10.54 35.86
C LEU A 18 -8.84 -9.83 35.39
N ILE A 19 -7.78 -10.59 35.12
CA ILE A 19 -6.61 -10.10 34.38
C ILE A 19 -7.08 -9.95 32.93
N LEU A 20 -7.52 -8.73 32.59
CA LEU A 20 -7.72 -8.31 31.22
C LEU A 20 -6.34 -8.16 30.58
N LEU A 21 -5.81 -9.23 29.99
CA LEU A 21 -4.75 -9.10 29.01
C LEU A 21 -5.33 -8.32 27.82
N PRO A 22 -4.75 -7.17 27.42
CA PRO A 22 -5.19 -6.50 26.21
C PRO A 22 -4.83 -7.41 25.03
N VAL A 23 -5.82 -8.13 24.53
CA VAL A 23 -5.75 -8.68 23.18
C VAL A 23 -5.72 -7.48 22.26
N ARG A 24 -4.54 -7.15 21.70
CA ARG A 24 -4.41 -6.20 20.60
C ARG A 24 -5.04 -6.81 19.37
N ALA A 25 -6.37 -6.73 19.30
CA ALA A 25 -7.10 -6.83 18.05
C ALA A 25 -7.03 -5.45 17.40
N THR A 26 -6.23 -5.28 16.36
CA THR A 26 -6.26 -4.06 15.57
C THR A 26 -6.04 -4.39 14.11
N VAL A 27 -7.14 -4.49 13.37
CA VAL A 27 -7.22 -3.74 12.12
C VAL A 27 -7.06 -2.28 12.55
N GLU A 28 -5.85 -1.76 12.47
CA GLU A 28 -5.50 -0.47 13.06
C GLU A 28 -6.33 0.65 12.40
N PRO A 29 -7.24 1.36 13.12
CA PRO A 29 -7.88 2.54 12.56
C PRO A 29 -6.85 3.65 12.27
N ALA A 30 -5.67 3.55 12.89
CA ALA A 30 -4.53 4.42 12.69
C ALA A 30 -3.23 3.60 12.66
N LEU A 31 -2.41 3.81 11.62
CA LEU A 31 -1.11 3.17 11.44
C LEU A 31 -0.20 3.32 12.67
N SER A 32 0.49 2.25 13.03
CA SER A 32 1.51 2.23 14.08
C SER A 32 2.63 3.24 13.80
N PRO A 33 3.34 3.73 14.84
CA PRO A 33 4.45 4.66 14.67
C PRO A 33 5.54 4.16 13.70
N GLU A 34 5.87 2.86 13.77
CA GLU A 34 6.89 2.26 12.91
C GLU A 34 6.44 2.20 11.43
N CYS A 35 5.15 2.02 11.18
CA CYS A 35 4.61 2.00 9.82
C CYS A 35 4.52 3.41 9.22
N ARG A 36 4.38 4.44 10.06
CA ARG A 36 4.41 5.83 9.62
C ARG A 36 5.78 6.29 9.13
N GLU A 37 6.86 5.55 9.40
CA GLU A 37 8.20 5.83 8.85
C GLU A 37 8.25 5.74 7.31
N PHE A 38 7.25 5.08 6.69
CA PHE A 38 7.13 4.99 5.23
C PHE A 38 6.36 6.16 4.60
N LEU A 39 5.89 7.10 5.41
CA LEU A 39 5.08 8.24 5.01
C LEU A 39 5.83 9.54 5.27
N TYR A 40 5.75 10.49 4.34
CA TYR A 40 6.35 11.80 4.53
C TYR A 40 5.73 12.49 5.75
N LEU A 41 6.56 12.88 6.72
CA LEU A 41 6.16 13.40 8.03
C LEU A 41 5.16 12.50 8.80
N GLY A 42 5.13 11.20 8.51
CA GLY A 42 4.21 10.26 9.12
C GLY A 42 2.75 10.40 8.68
N THR A 43 2.48 11.15 7.60
CA THR A 43 1.13 11.48 7.15
C THR A 43 0.77 10.72 5.87
N ALA A 44 -0.34 10.00 5.91
CA ALA A 44 -0.87 9.28 4.75
C ALA A 44 -1.58 10.23 3.77
N PRO A 45 -1.69 9.88 2.48
CA PRO A 45 -2.58 10.59 1.56
C PRO A 45 -4.00 10.74 2.14
N VAL A 46 -4.59 11.91 1.94
CA VAL A 46 -5.95 12.27 2.41
C VAL A 46 -6.93 12.33 1.24
N GLY A 47 -8.25 12.32 1.50
CA GLY A 47 -9.28 12.36 0.45
C GLY A 47 -9.55 11.00 -0.19
N LEU A 48 -9.35 9.95 0.61
CA LEU A 48 -9.58 8.54 0.27
C LEU A 48 -10.25 7.89 1.48
N GLU A 49 -11.53 8.21 1.68
CA GLU A 49 -12.32 7.69 2.79
C GLU A 49 -13.48 6.83 2.29
N ASP A 50 -13.38 5.50 2.47
CA ASP A 50 -14.49 4.58 2.26
C ASP A 50 -14.38 3.39 3.22
N HIS A 51 -15.53 2.84 3.63
CA HIS A 51 -15.63 1.72 4.57
C HIS A 51 -14.96 0.43 4.10
N SER A 52 -14.76 0.26 2.79
CA SER A 52 -14.04 -0.87 2.19
C SER A 52 -12.52 -0.67 2.15
N LEU A 53 -12.02 0.51 2.52
CA LEU A 53 -10.60 0.81 2.50
C LEU A 53 -9.96 0.49 3.86
N VAL A 54 -8.95 -0.38 3.82
CA VAL A 54 -8.20 -0.83 4.98
C VAL A 54 -6.74 -0.43 4.83
N LYS A 55 -6.18 0.20 5.87
CA LYS A 55 -4.74 0.48 5.95
C LYS A 55 -4.02 -0.76 6.43
N ILE A 56 -3.06 -1.22 5.65
CA ILE A 56 -2.21 -2.36 5.95
C ILE A 56 -0.80 -1.83 6.20
N CYS A 57 -0.26 -2.12 7.38
CA CYS A 57 1.18 -2.07 7.55
C CYS A 57 1.77 -3.39 7.10
N GLN A 58 2.50 -3.36 6.00
CA GLN A 58 3.04 -4.56 5.37
C GLN A 58 4.26 -5.01 6.15
N ARG A 59 4.18 -6.18 6.79
CA ARG A 59 5.27 -6.70 7.62
C ARG A 59 5.81 -8.01 7.07
N TYR A 60 7.13 -8.12 7.08
CA TYR A 60 7.85 -9.32 6.65
C TYR A 60 9.07 -9.53 7.53
N ASN A 61 9.26 -10.76 8.02
CA ASN A 61 10.29 -11.11 9.01
C ASN A 61 10.21 -10.24 10.28
N ASN A 62 9.01 -10.04 10.81
CA ASN A 62 8.71 -9.26 12.02
C ASN A 62 9.04 -7.77 11.93
N ARG A 63 9.26 -7.24 10.72
CA ARG A 63 9.60 -5.83 10.50
C ARG A 63 8.61 -5.19 9.52
N PRO A 64 8.18 -3.94 9.78
CA PRO A 64 7.39 -3.19 8.82
C PRO A 64 8.25 -2.84 7.59
N ARG A 65 7.65 -2.88 6.41
CA ARG A 65 8.34 -2.74 5.12
C ARG A 65 7.80 -1.61 4.27
N TYR A 66 6.48 -1.41 4.27
CA TYR A 66 5.78 -0.32 3.58
C TYR A 66 4.32 -0.27 4.04
N VAL A 67 3.56 0.71 3.56
CA VAL A 67 2.12 0.86 3.83
C VAL A 67 1.34 0.63 2.55
N THR A 68 0.18 -0.02 2.67
CA THR A 68 -0.80 -0.16 1.60
C THR A 68 -2.15 0.35 2.09
N LEU A 69 -2.85 1.13 1.26
CA LEU A 69 -4.30 1.30 1.41
C LEU A 69 -4.98 0.33 0.45
N TYR A 70 -5.70 -0.63 0.99
CA TYR A 70 -6.26 -1.75 0.24
C TYR A 70 -7.79 -1.70 0.24
N ASN A 71 -8.40 -1.95 -0.91
CA ASN A 71 -9.85 -2.06 -1.03
C ASN A 71 -10.26 -3.53 -0.95
N ILE A 72 -10.94 -3.91 0.13
CA ILE A 72 -11.37 -5.30 0.37
C ILE A 72 -12.58 -5.72 -0.47
N LYS A 73 -13.28 -4.77 -1.10
CA LYS A 73 -14.41 -5.04 -2.00
C LYS A 73 -13.97 -5.27 -3.44
N ASP A 74 -13.01 -4.46 -3.88
CA ASP A 74 -12.46 -4.48 -5.24
C ASP A 74 -11.17 -5.32 -5.35
N HIS A 75 -10.74 -5.90 -4.22
CA HIS A 75 -9.55 -6.75 -4.07
C HIS A 75 -8.29 -6.17 -4.72
N VAL A 76 -8.04 -4.88 -4.51
CA VAL A 76 -6.94 -4.17 -5.14
C VAL A 76 -6.32 -3.13 -4.17
N PRO A 77 -5.00 -2.93 -4.17
CA PRO A 77 -4.41 -1.78 -3.50
C PRO A 77 -4.75 -0.49 -4.23
N VAL A 78 -5.32 0.47 -3.50
CA VAL A 78 -5.57 1.83 -3.98
C VAL A 78 -4.26 2.61 -4.08
N TYR A 79 -3.39 2.45 -3.09
CA TYR A 79 -2.00 2.87 -3.18
C TYR A 79 -1.08 2.01 -2.30
N SER A 80 0.22 2.05 -2.62
CA SER A 80 1.30 1.67 -1.71
C SER A 80 2.25 2.84 -1.50
N ALA A 81 2.64 3.06 -0.24
CA ALA A 81 3.54 4.11 0.19
C ALA A 81 4.78 3.51 0.87
N TYR A 82 5.97 3.89 0.39
CA TYR A 82 7.24 3.28 0.79
C TYR A 82 8.37 4.31 0.78
N THR A 83 9.49 3.96 1.41
CA THR A 83 10.74 4.70 1.25
C THR A 83 11.58 4.04 0.16
N PHE A 84 12.01 4.84 -0.81
CA PHE A 84 12.94 4.39 -1.84
C PHE A 84 14.28 4.04 -1.20
N LYS A 85 14.85 2.89 -1.57
CA LYS A 85 16.19 2.48 -1.15
C LYS A 85 17.16 2.71 -2.30
N ARG A 86 18.38 3.12 -1.98
CA ARG A 86 19.45 3.20 -2.99
C ARG A 86 19.72 1.80 -3.55
N SER A 87 19.12 1.52 -4.70
CA SER A 87 18.99 0.19 -5.28
C SER A 87 19.83 0.07 -6.56
N ASP A 88 20.54 -1.04 -6.71
CA ASP A 88 21.25 -1.42 -7.95
C ASP A 88 20.29 -1.73 -9.10
N GLY A 89 19.02 -2.01 -8.79
CA GLY A 89 17.97 -2.37 -9.72
C GLY A 89 17.89 -3.88 -10.02
N GLU A 90 18.71 -4.69 -9.33
CA GLU A 90 18.58 -6.14 -9.41
C GLU A 90 17.23 -6.57 -8.86
N LYS A 91 16.58 -7.54 -9.52
CA LYS A 91 15.30 -8.09 -9.05
C LYS A 91 15.56 -9.44 -8.41
N LYS A 92 14.80 -9.76 -7.36
CA LYS A 92 14.80 -11.12 -6.83
C LYS A 92 14.17 -12.08 -7.84
N VAL A 93 14.71 -13.30 -7.83
CA VAL A 93 14.14 -14.45 -8.51
C VAL A 93 13.62 -15.40 -7.43
N ASP A 94 12.55 -16.14 -7.72
CA ASP A 94 12.01 -17.21 -6.87
C ASP A 94 11.47 -16.81 -5.49
N VAL A 95 10.89 -15.61 -5.36
CA VAL A 95 10.11 -15.25 -4.16
C VAL A 95 8.68 -15.81 -4.30
N PRO A 96 8.20 -16.63 -3.35
CA PRO A 96 6.84 -17.10 -3.36
C PRO A 96 5.85 -15.96 -3.13
N TRP A 97 4.71 -16.02 -3.81
CA TRP A 97 3.62 -15.06 -3.60
C TRP A 97 3.04 -15.19 -2.20
N MET A 98 2.71 -14.04 -1.62
CA MET A 98 2.20 -13.92 -0.26
C MET A 98 0.83 -13.25 -0.21
N TYR A 99 0.14 -13.47 0.90
CA TYR A 99 -1.14 -12.87 1.27
C TYR A 99 -1.04 -12.23 2.65
N GLU A 100 -2.07 -11.45 3.00
CA GLU A 100 -2.18 -10.79 4.31
C GLU A 100 -3.22 -11.51 5.18
N PRO A 101 -2.80 -12.32 6.18
CA PRO A 101 -3.73 -13.04 7.04
C PRO A 101 -4.70 -12.11 7.78
N GLN A 102 -4.21 -10.95 8.23
CA GLN A 102 -5.00 -9.93 8.95
C GLN A 102 -6.21 -9.36 8.19
N LEU A 103 -6.32 -9.58 6.87
CA LEU A 103 -7.51 -9.18 6.11
C LEU A 103 -8.66 -10.18 6.25
N SER A 104 -8.37 -11.44 6.55
CA SER A 104 -9.36 -12.52 6.55
C SER A 104 -9.93 -12.77 7.94
N THR A 105 -9.10 -12.73 8.98
CA THR A 105 -9.59 -12.72 10.37
C THR A 105 -8.84 -11.69 11.20
N SER A 106 -9.55 -10.98 12.07
CA SER A 106 -8.98 -9.91 12.90
C SER A 106 -8.05 -10.41 14.02
N SER A 107 -8.05 -11.73 14.26
CA SER A 107 -7.15 -12.41 15.20
C SER A 107 -5.87 -12.91 14.56
N ASP A 108 -5.77 -12.88 13.23
CA ASP A 108 -4.59 -13.36 12.52
C ASP A 108 -3.40 -12.39 12.64
N THR A 109 -2.22 -12.91 12.33
CA THR A 109 -0.98 -12.14 12.35
C THR A 109 -0.96 -11.05 11.27
N GLY A 110 -0.31 -9.93 11.58
CA GLY A 110 0.01 -8.87 10.62
C GLY A 110 1.29 -9.11 9.82
N GLU A 111 1.88 -10.31 9.93
CA GLU A 111 3.00 -10.74 9.08
C GLU A 111 2.46 -11.41 7.81
N MET A 112 2.91 -10.96 6.64
CA MET A 112 2.55 -11.57 5.37
C MET A 112 3.04 -13.02 5.28
N GLN A 113 2.24 -13.88 4.66
CA GLN A 113 2.50 -15.32 4.60
C GLN A 113 2.45 -15.84 3.18
N GLN A 114 3.25 -16.87 2.88
CA GLN A 114 3.20 -17.55 1.59
C GLN A 114 1.84 -18.21 1.40
N PHE A 115 1.29 -18.14 0.19
CA PHE A 115 0.09 -18.90 -0.15
C PHE A 115 0.32 -20.40 0.13
N PRO A 116 -0.59 -21.07 0.85
CA PRO A 116 -0.47 -22.50 1.11
C PRO A 116 -0.56 -23.29 -0.20
N ARG A 117 0.19 -24.38 -0.33
CA ARG A 117 0.19 -25.23 -1.54
C ARG A 117 -1.05 -26.14 -1.66
N GLY A 118 -2.08 -25.92 -0.84
CA GLY A 118 -3.26 -26.78 -0.70
C GLY A 118 -4.55 -25.97 -0.62
N TYR A 119 -5.63 -26.60 -0.14
CA TYR A 119 -6.94 -25.95 -0.08
C TYR A 119 -6.91 -24.70 0.80
N MET A 120 -7.23 -23.55 0.23
CA MET A 120 -7.42 -22.29 0.95
C MET A 120 -8.82 -22.25 1.54
N HIS A 121 -8.94 -21.91 2.83
CA HIS A 121 -10.25 -21.65 3.43
C HIS A 121 -10.95 -20.49 2.70
N GLN A 122 -12.26 -20.62 2.48
CA GLN A 122 -13.05 -19.69 1.67
C GLN A 122 -12.97 -18.22 2.16
N ASN A 123 -12.80 -18.00 3.46
CA ASN A 123 -12.70 -16.66 4.06
C ASN A 123 -11.52 -15.81 3.51
N PHE A 124 -10.50 -16.44 2.89
CA PHE A 124 -9.39 -15.71 2.27
C PHE A 124 -9.80 -14.97 1.01
N GLU A 125 -10.58 -15.63 0.15
CA GLU A 125 -10.97 -15.09 -1.15
C GLU A 125 -11.99 -13.95 -1.03
N ASP A 126 -12.72 -13.89 0.08
CA ASP A 126 -13.72 -12.84 0.29
C ASP A 126 -13.09 -11.47 0.58
N ALA A 127 -11.93 -11.45 1.22
CA ALA A 127 -11.29 -10.22 1.70
C ALA A 127 -10.14 -9.73 0.81
N GLN A 128 -9.53 -10.62 0.01
CA GLN A 128 -8.38 -10.27 -0.82
C GLN A 128 -8.30 -11.08 -2.11
N ALA A 129 -7.46 -10.60 -3.04
CA ALA A 129 -7.17 -11.33 -4.26
C ALA A 129 -6.35 -12.59 -3.96
N VAL A 130 -6.57 -13.64 -4.74
CA VAL A 130 -5.78 -14.88 -4.71
C VAL A 130 -5.15 -15.16 -6.08
N LEU A 131 -4.23 -16.12 -6.14
CA LEU A 131 -3.49 -16.42 -7.37
C LEU A 131 -4.42 -16.89 -8.51
N GLU A 132 -5.48 -17.60 -8.16
CA GLU A 132 -6.52 -18.10 -9.06
C GLU A 132 -7.29 -16.97 -9.76
N ASP A 133 -7.38 -15.79 -9.13
CA ASP A 133 -8.01 -14.61 -9.75
C ASP A 133 -7.22 -14.14 -10.97
N TYR A 134 -5.90 -14.35 -10.99
CA TYR A 134 -5.01 -13.95 -12.09
C TYR A 134 -4.72 -15.08 -13.10
N ALA A 135 -5.05 -16.34 -12.78
CA ALA A 135 -4.63 -17.51 -13.57
C ALA A 135 -5.10 -17.45 -15.04
N ASN A 136 -6.31 -16.94 -15.29
CA ASN A 136 -6.89 -16.83 -16.64
C ASN A 136 -6.85 -15.41 -17.21
N ALA A 137 -6.20 -14.48 -16.53
CA ALA A 137 -6.14 -13.06 -16.90
C ALA A 137 -4.99 -12.79 -17.90
N VAL A 138 -4.95 -13.48 -19.03
CA VAL A 138 -3.80 -13.53 -19.98
C VAL A 138 -3.37 -12.19 -20.59
N LEU A 139 -4.24 -11.18 -20.52
CA LEU A 139 -3.99 -9.80 -20.99
C LEU A 139 -3.26 -8.95 -19.95
N TYR A 140 -3.17 -9.42 -18.71
CA TYR A 140 -2.67 -8.66 -17.58
C TYR A 140 -1.43 -9.31 -16.98
N GLU A 141 -0.49 -8.47 -16.58
CA GLU A 141 0.60 -8.81 -15.67
C GLU A 141 0.20 -8.43 -14.25
N ARG A 142 0.86 -9.09 -13.28
CA ARG A 142 0.81 -8.72 -11.88
C ARG A 142 1.79 -7.56 -11.64
N GLY A 143 1.29 -6.33 -11.73
CA GLY A 143 2.09 -5.12 -11.57
C GLY A 143 2.11 -4.62 -10.14
N ALA A 144 3.30 -4.58 -9.52
CA ALA A 144 3.46 -4.11 -8.16
C ALA A 144 3.39 -2.57 -8.07
N LEU A 145 2.75 -2.02 -7.04
CA LEU A 145 2.76 -0.57 -6.77
C LEU A 145 4.04 -0.15 -6.02
N ASN A 146 4.55 -0.96 -5.11
CA ASN A 146 5.90 -0.88 -4.59
C ASN A 146 6.79 -1.89 -5.36
N PRO A 147 7.58 -1.47 -6.37
CA PRO A 147 8.37 -2.38 -7.17
C PRO A 147 9.65 -2.83 -6.45
N ASP A 148 9.99 -4.11 -6.58
CA ASP A 148 11.26 -4.70 -6.10
C ASP A 148 12.50 -3.87 -6.52
N GLU A 149 12.47 -3.31 -7.72
CA GLU A 149 13.56 -2.49 -8.27
C GLU A 149 13.86 -1.23 -7.44
N HIS A 150 12.89 -0.72 -6.65
CA HIS A 150 13.09 0.41 -5.74
C HIS A 150 13.60 0.01 -4.35
N GLN A 151 13.70 -1.29 -4.07
CA GLN A 151 14.16 -1.85 -2.81
C GLN A 151 15.59 -2.38 -2.94
N ALA A 152 16.35 -2.40 -1.84
CA ALA A 152 17.76 -2.81 -1.85
C ALA A 152 18.00 -4.11 -1.06
N ASN A 153 17.52 -4.19 0.19
CA ASN A 153 17.75 -5.37 1.01
C ASN A 153 16.91 -6.56 0.52
N PRO A 154 17.45 -7.80 0.59
CA PRO A 154 16.72 -8.99 0.16
C PRO A 154 15.33 -9.14 0.78
N ASP A 155 15.16 -8.80 2.06
CA ASP A 155 13.86 -8.88 2.72
C ASP A 155 12.88 -7.80 2.26
N ASP A 156 13.36 -6.58 2.02
CA ASP A 156 12.53 -5.47 1.51
C ASP A 156 12.04 -5.80 0.11
N LYS A 157 12.91 -6.40 -0.71
CA LYS A 157 12.57 -6.93 -2.04
C LYS A 157 11.51 -8.03 -1.95
N ALA A 158 11.73 -9.02 -1.08
CA ALA A 158 10.80 -10.14 -0.91
C ALA A 158 9.41 -9.68 -0.45
N ALA A 159 9.34 -8.68 0.43
CA ALA A 159 8.09 -8.12 0.92
C ALA A 159 7.21 -7.51 -0.18
N THR A 160 7.77 -7.16 -1.35
CA THR A 160 6.97 -6.63 -2.47
C THR A 160 6.10 -7.69 -3.17
N TYR A 161 6.34 -8.99 -2.92
CA TYR A 161 5.66 -10.12 -3.57
C TYR A 161 4.39 -10.57 -2.82
N THR A 162 3.56 -9.63 -2.39
CA THR A 162 2.23 -9.87 -1.82
C THR A 162 1.15 -9.39 -2.79
N LEU A 163 0.02 -10.10 -2.90
CA LEU A 163 -1.06 -9.68 -3.81
C LEU A 163 -1.75 -8.39 -3.36
N THR A 164 -1.61 -8.01 -2.09
CA THR A 164 -2.05 -6.68 -1.60
C THR A 164 -1.15 -5.54 -2.06
N ASN A 165 -0.07 -5.80 -2.81
CA ASN A 165 0.76 -4.80 -3.47
C ASN A 165 0.61 -4.83 -5.01
N VAL A 166 -0.26 -5.70 -5.54
CA VAL A 166 -0.34 -6.00 -6.97
C VAL A 166 -1.67 -5.54 -7.55
N VAL A 167 -1.59 -4.98 -8.76
CA VAL A 167 -2.75 -4.65 -9.59
C VAL A 167 -2.63 -5.30 -10.97
N PRO A 168 -3.74 -5.59 -11.67
CA PRO A 168 -3.71 -5.99 -13.07
C PRO A 168 -3.19 -4.86 -13.95
N GLN A 169 -2.00 -5.03 -14.53
CA GLN A 169 -1.45 -4.09 -15.52
C GLN A 169 -1.51 -4.69 -16.91
N VAL A 170 -1.97 -3.93 -17.92
CA VAL A 170 -1.93 -4.39 -19.31
C VAL A 170 -0.49 -4.68 -19.71
N ARG A 171 -0.26 -5.83 -20.37
CA ARG A 171 1.09 -6.35 -20.67
C ARG A 171 2.00 -5.36 -21.36
N GLU A 172 1.50 -4.64 -22.36
CA GLU A 172 2.25 -3.64 -23.12
C GLU A 172 2.64 -2.44 -22.26
N PHE A 173 1.72 -1.97 -21.41
CA PHE A 173 1.99 -0.88 -20.46
C PHE A 173 3.01 -1.31 -19.39
N HIS A 174 2.79 -2.47 -18.77
CA HIS A 174 3.66 -3.04 -17.73
C HIS A 174 5.10 -3.21 -18.21
N ARG A 175 5.29 -3.91 -19.34
CA ARG A 175 6.63 -4.27 -19.83
C ARG A 175 7.33 -3.12 -20.55
N GLY A 176 6.57 -2.14 -21.02
CA GLY A 176 7.06 -1.00 -21.78
C GLY A 176 7.18 0.27 -20.94
N PRO A 177 6.30 1.26 -21.14
CA PRO A 177 6.47 2.60 -20.60
C PRO A 177 6.46 2.66 -19.07
N TRP A 178 5.67 1.84 -18.38
CA TRP A 178 5.63 1.85 -16.91
C TRP A 178 6.96 1.36 -16.32
N LYS A 179 7.45 0.19 -16.74
CA LYS A 179 8.76 -0.33 -16.30
C LYS A 179 9.92 0.59 -16.67
N ALA A 180 9.87 1.23 -17.84
CA ALA A 180 10.88 2.22 -18.22
C ALA A 180 10.88 3.41 -17.25
N GLN A 181 9.69 3.86 -16.84
CA GLN A 181 9.57 4.95 -15.88
C GLN A 181 10.05 4.55 -14.47
N GLU A 182 9.70 3.37 -13.96
CA GLU A 182 10.24 2.85 -12.68
C GLU A 182 11.78 2.93 -12.67
N HIS A 183 12.42 2.50 -13.76
CA HIS A 183 13.88 2.59 -13.90
C HIS A 183 14.41 4.03 -13.96
N ILE A 184 13.69 4.95 -14.60
CA ILE A 184 14.04 6.39 -14.64
C ILE A 184 14.00 6.96 -13.23
N ILE A 185 12.94 6.68 -12.45
CA ILE A 185 12.80 7.16 -11.08
C ILE A 185 13.90 6.58 -10.18
N ARG A 186 14.21 5.29 -10.30
CA ARG A 186 15.33 4.68 -9.57
C ARG A 186 16.64 5.43 -9.81
N ARG A 187 16.99 5.70 -11.07
CA ARG A 187 18.23 6.44 -11.41
C ARG A 187 18.20 7.86 -10.87
N ARG A 188 17.09 8.58 -11.02
CA ARG A 188 16.93 9.96 -10.51
C ARG A 188 17.13 10.02 -9.00
N LEU A 189 16.42 9.18 -8.25
CA LEU A 189 16.47 9.18 -6.79
C LEU A 189 17.84 8.68 -6.29
N ASN A 190 18.46 7.69 -6.93
CA ASN A 190 19.83 7.26 -6.59
C ASN A 190 20.84 8.40 -6.71
N ASN A 191 20.77 9.15 -7.82
CA ASN A 191 21.79 10.13 -8.16
C ASN A 191 21.62 11.45 -7.40
N TYR A 192 20.37 11.89 -7.23
CA TYR A 192 20.08 13.26 -6.81
C TYR A 192 19.35 13.38 -5.47
N CYS A 193 18.71 12.32 -4.95
CA CYS A 193 18.18 12.35 -3.59
C CYS A 193 19.28 12.03 -2.57
N ARG A 194 19.52 12.96 -1.64
CA ARG A 194 20.55 12.85 -0.61
C ARG A 194 19.99 12.36 0.73
N GLY A 195 18.73 12.64 1.02
CA GLY A 195 18.00 12.13 2.19
C GLY A 195 17.09 10.94 1.88
N THR A 196 16.01 10.82 2.65
CA THR A 196 14.95 9.83 2.44
C THR A 196 14.01 10.30 1.35
N ALA A 197 13.82 9.48 0.33
CA ALA A 197 12.75 9.65 -0.66
C ALA A 197 11.52 8.83 -0.25
N TYR A 198 10.40 9.51 -0.04
CA TYR A 198 9.09 8.89 0.17
C TYR A 198 8.39 8.78 -1.17
N VAL A 199 7.82 7.62 -1.48
CA VAL A 199 7.13 7.38 -2.75
C VAL A 199 5.75 6.84 -2.45
N VAL A 200 4.75 7.39 -3.14
CA VAL A 200 3.38 6.88 -3.15
C VAL A 200 3.06 6.51 -4.59
N THR A 201 2.64 5.27 -4.79
CA THR A 201 2.21 4.76 -6.10
C THR A 201 0.80 4.22 -5.95
N GLY A 202 -0.11 4.66 -6.80
CA GLY A 202 -1.52 4.34 -6.70
C GLY A 202 -2.21 4.19 -8.04
N ILE A 203 -3.52 3.95 -7.96
CA ILE A 203 -4.37 3.69 -9.11
C ILE A 203 -5.59 4.61 -9.14
N THR A 204 -6.29 4.59 -10.25
CA THR A 204 -7.72 4.91 -10.33
C THR A 204 -8.45 3.78 -11.04
N THR A 205 -9.74 3.62 -10.81
CA THR A 205 -10.55 2.57 -11.44
C THR A 205 -11.84 3.13 -12.05
N SER A 206 -12.29 2.55 -13.16
CA SER A 206 -13.57 2.89 -13.80
C SER A 206 -14.63 1.77 -13.67
N GLY A 207 -14.44 0.84 -12.72
CA GLY A 207 -15.37 -0.27 -12.46
C GLY A 207 -15.15 -1.54 -13.30
N ASN A 208 -14.14 -1.55 -14.18
CA ASN A 208 -13.74 -2.78 -14.87
C ASN A 208 -13.13 -3.78 -13.87
N MET A 209 -13.44 -5.07 -14.00
CA MET A 209 -12.94 -6.11 -13.10
C MET A 209 -12.51 -7.35 -13.88
N ILE A 210 -11.45 -8.01 -13.41
CA ILE A 210 -11.17 -9.41 -13.75
C ILE A 210 -12.31 -10.25 -13.18
N ARG A 211 -12.81 -11.17 -14.01
CA ARG A 211 -13.91 -12.07 -13.65
C ARG A 211 -13.40 -13.49 -13.49
N ARG A 212 -13.76 -14.11 -12.36
CA ARG A 212 -13.56 -15.55 -12.11
C ARG A 212 -14.92 -16.19 -11.90
N HIS A 213 -15.25 -17.23 -12.66
CA HIS A 213 -16.57 -17.87 -12.64
C HIS A 213 -17.73 -16.86 -12.80
N ASN A 214 -17.58 -15.88 -13.70
CA ASN A 214 -18.54 -14.80 -13.92
C ASN A 214 -18.81 -13.90 -12.71
N ILE A 215 -17.94 -13.88 -11.70
CA ILE A 215 -18.01 -12.97 -10.56
C ILE A 215 -16.86 -11.95 -10.69
N GLY A 216 -17.13 -10.67 -10.48
CA GLY A 216 -16.09 -9.64 -10.43
C GLY A 216 -15.23 -9.85 -9.19
N ARG A 217 -13.92 -9.98 -9.39
CA ARG A 217 -12.96 -10.30 -8.32
C ARG A 217 -12.02 -9.13 -8.08
N VAL A 218 -11.17 -8.84 -9.06
CA VAL A 218 -10.11 -7.84 -8.92
C VAL A 218 -10.39 -6.67 -9.83
N ALA A 219 -10.47 -5.46 -9.31
CA ALA A 219 -10.62 -4.26 -10.13
C ALA A 219 -9.40 -4.03 -11.02
N ILE A 220 -9.66 -3.60 -12.25
CA ILE A 220 -8.66 -3.27 -13.25
C ILE A 220 -8.45 -1.75 -13.21
N PRO A 221 -7.23 -1.28 -12.90
CA PRO A 221 -6.90 0.13 -12.94
C PRO A 221 -7.15 0.74 -14.32
N THR A 222 -7.71 1.95 -14.36
CA THR A 222 -7.76 2.79 -15.55
C THR A 222 -6.44 3.54 -15.72
N TYR A 223 -5.95 4.18 -14.65
CA TYR A 223 -4.65 4.84 -14.63
C TYR A 223 -3.80 4.32 -13.49
N LEU A 224 -2.50 4.29 -13.71
CA LEU A 224 -1.49 4.19 -12.66
C LEU A 224 -0.83 5.55 -12.49
N TRP A 225 -0.53 5.91 -11.26
CA TRP A 225 0.17 7.14 -10.92
C TRP A 225 1.19 6.90 -9.82
N SER A 226 2.22 7.75 -9.77
CA SER A 226 3.17 7.77 -8.68
C SER A 226 3.71 9.17 -8.46
N ALA A 227 3.98 9.48 -7.21
CA ALA A 227 4.66 10.69 -6.80
C ALA A 227 5.76 10.36 -5.79
N TYR A 228 6.83 11.15 -5.80
CA TYR A 228 7.88 11.06 -4.80
C TYR A 228 8.12 12.42 -4.12
N CYS A 229 8.68 12.36 -2.92
CA CYS A 229 9.07 13.48 -2.09
C CYS A 229 10.46 13.23 -1.50
N CYS A 230 11.43 14.08 -1.82
CA CYS A 230 12.78 14.09 -1.28
C CYS A 230 13.23 15.52 -1.01
N ILE A 231 13.06 15.97 0.24
CA ILE A 231 13.38 17.34 0.67
C ILE A 231 14.88 17.66 0.70
N ASN A 232 15.73 16.64 0.85
CA ASN A 232 17.18 16.79 0.86
C ASN A 232 17.76 16.18 -0.42
N TYR A 233 18.08 17.04 -1.40
CA TYR A 233 18.51 16.65 -2.72
C TYR A 233 19.71 17.48 -3.20
N ASP A 234 20.32 17.07 -4.30
CA ASP A 234 21.47 17.73 -4.89
C ASP A 234 21.07 19.02 -5.63
N HIS A 235 21.36 20.18 -5.05
CA HIS A 235 21.10 21.47 -5.68
C HIS A 235 22.01 21.79 -6.88
N ASN A 236 23.07 20.99 -7.11
CA ASN A 236 23.93 21.09 -8.28
C ASN A 236 23.52 20.13 -9.41
N ALA A 237 22.41 19.39 -9.26
CA ALA A 237 21.89 18.54 -10.32
C ALA A 237 21.63 19.33 -11.62
N PRO A 238 21.77 18.70 -12.80
CA PRO A 238 21.40 19.31 -14.08
C PRO A 238 19.98 19.86 -14.01
N TYR A 239 19.72 20.98 -14.71
CA TYR A 239 18.43 21.68 -14.63
C TYR A 239 17.25 20.72 -14.82
N ASP A 240 17.32 19.85 -15.84
CA ASP A 240 16.27 18.89 -16.22
C ASP A 240 15.92 17.83 -15.15
N GLU A 241 16.78 17.69 -14.14
CA GLU A 241 16.56 16.86 -12.96
C GLU A 241 16.21 17.72 -11.76
N ARG A 242 16.91 18.85 -11.57
CA ARG A 242 16.75 19.74 -10.42
C ARG A 242 15.35 20.32 -10.29
N TYR A 243 14.68 20.68 -11.40
CA TYR A 243 13.32 21.23 -11.35
C TYR A 243 12.27 20.20 -10.88
N LYS A 244 12.62 18.90 -10.88
CA LYS A 244 11.78 17.79 -10.43
C LYS A 244 12.00 17.44 -8.96
N PHE A 245 12.70 18.29 -8.20
CA PHE A 245 12.87 18.17 -6.75
C PHE A 245 12.34 19.42 -6.05
N PRO A 246 11.83 19.31 -4.80
CA PRO A 246 11.87 18.13 -3.93
C PRO A 246 10.83 17.07 -4.27
N ALA A 247 9.79 17.40 -5.04
CA ALA A 247 8.71 16.47 -5.37
C ALA A 247 8.28 16.56 -6.82
N PHE A 248 7.93 15.41 -7.38
CA PHE A 248 7.40 15.29 -8.74
C PHE A 248 6.56 14.03 -8.87
N ALA A 249 5.82 13.95 -9.97
CA ALA A 249 4.85 12.91 -10.20
C ALA A 249 4.84 12.45 -11.66
N TYR A 250 4.22 11.30 -11.87
CA TYR A 250 3.90 10.78 -13.19
C TYR A 250 2.64 9.92 -13.15
N TYR A 251 1.97 9.80 -14.29
CA TYR A 251 0.87 8.87 -14.47
C TYR A 251 0.83 8.31 -15.90
N GLY A 252 0.17 7.18 -16.09
CA GLY A 252 -0.02 6.55 -17.39
C GLY A 252 -1.34 5.79 -17.45
N LEU A 253 -1.91 5.73 -18.66
CA LEU A 253 -3.12 4.96 -18.94
C LEU A 253 -2.75 3.46 -18.99
N ASN A 254 -3.48 2.64 -18.22
CA ASN A 254 -3.29 1.19 -18.16
C ASN A 254 -3.95 0.49 -19.36
N ASP A 255 -3.40 0.74 -20.55
CA ASP A 255 -3.96 0.26 -21.81
C ASP A 255 -2.84 -0.22 -22.75
N LYS A 256 -3.22 -0.87 -23.84
CA LYS A 256 -2.32 -1.33 -24.89
C LYS A 256 -1.82 -0.17 -25.75
N GLU A 257 -2.69 0.80 -26.00
CA GLU A 257 -2.43 1.96 -26.87
C GLU A 257 -2.58 3.26 -26.07
N ASN A 258 -1.96 4.34 -26.55
CA ASN A 258 -1.99 5.67 -25.89
C ASN A 258 -1.55 5.62 -24.41
N ASN A 259 -0.68 4.67 -24.08
CA ASN A 259 -0.26 4.32 -22.73
C ASN A 259 1.07 4.99 -22.33
N GLN A 260 1.36 6.14 -22.93
CA GLN A 260 2.55 6.92 -22.61
C GLN A 260 2.48 7.41 -21.16
N VAL A 261 3.62 7.42 -20.49
CA VAL A 261 3.74 7.98 -19.15
C VAL A 261 4.06 9.46 -19.23
N LEU A 262 3.27 10.27 -18.53
CA LEU A 262 3.41 11.72 -18.47
C LEU A 262 3.96 12.15 -17.13
N GLU A 263 5.04 12.93 -17.15
CA GLU A 263 5.69 13.52 -16.00
C GLU A 263 5.17 14.93 -15.72
N LEU A 264 4.90 15.27 -14.45
CA LEU A 264 4.24 16.49 -14.03
C LEU A 264 4.50 16.81 -12.54
N SER A 265 4.15 18.02 -12.09
CA SER A 265 4.21 18.36 -10.67
C SER A 265 3.14 17.64 -9.86
N VAL A 266 3.40 17.42 -8.57
CA VAL A 266 2.43 16.79 -7.64
C VAL A 266 1.06 17.50 -7.65
N PRO A 267 0.98 18.85 -7.57
CA PRO A 267 -0.33 19.53 -7.62
C PRO A 267 -1.10 19.27 -8.92
N LYS A 268 -0.42 19.18 -10.07
CA LYS A 268 -1.08 18.86 -11.35
C LYS A 268 -1.57 17.41 -11.39
N LEU A 269 -0.84 16.48 -10.77
CA LEU A 269 -1.33 15.10 -10.63
C LEU A 269 -2.59 15.08 -9.76
N GLU A 270 -2.60 15.78 -8.63
CA GLU A 270 -3.77 15.86 -7.75
C GLU A 270 -4.98 16.49 -8.46
N GLU A 271 -4.78 17.56 -9.24
CA GLU A 271 -5.83 18.13 -10.09
C GLU A 271 -6.39 17.12 -11.09
N PHE A 272 -5.52 16.31 -11.71
CA PHE A 272 -5.93 15.24 -12.61
C PHE A 272 -6.75 14.17 -11.87
N LEU A 273 -6.29 13.71 -10.71
CA LEU A 273 -6.96 12.69 -9.91
C LEU A 273 -8.32 13.17 -9.39
N LYS A 274 -8.42 14.41 -8.91
CA LYS A 274 -9.68 15.04 -8.46
C LYS A 274 -10.74 15.12 -9.57
N LYS A 275 -10.34 15.17 -10.85
CA LYS A 275 -11.28 15.14 -11.98
C LYS A 275 -11.87 13.76 -12.25
N SER A 276 -11.22 12.69 -11.77
CA SER A 276 -11.67 11.30 -12.00
C SER A 276 -12.80 10.84 -11.08
N THR A 277 -13.21 11.65 -10.09
CA THR A 277 -14.16 11.30 -9.01
C THR A 277 -13.79 10.09 -8.14
N PHE A 278 -12.63 9.48 -8.39
CA PHE A 278 -12.09 8.37 -7.60
C PHE A 278 -11.54 8.83 -6.24
N VAL A 279 -11.18 10.12 -6.13
CA VAL A 279 -10.68 10.75 -4.92
C VAL A 279 -11.53 11.98 -4.58
N ASP A 280 -11.53 12.36 -3.31
CA ASP A 280 -12.24 13.55 -2.85
C ASP A 280 -11.59 14.86 -3.32
N LYS A 281 -12.37 15.94 -3.25
CA LYS A 281 -11.89 17.28 -3.68
C LYS A 281 -10.71 17.79 -2.86
N ASN A 282 -10.56 17.33 -1.62
CA ASN A 282 -9.45 17.64 -0.71
C ASN A 282 -8.27 16.67 -0.87
N PHE A 283 -8.25 15.79 -1.88
CA PHE A 283 -7.19 14.82 -2.08
C PHE A 283 -5.80 15.47 -2.09
N GLN A 284 -4.89 14.95 -1.28
CA GLN A 284 -3.51 15.40 -1.22
C GLN A 284 -2.59 14.20 -0.97
N ILE A 285 -1.51 14.10 -1.75
CA ILE A 285 -0.59 12.96 -1.70
C ILE A 285 0.43 13.13 -0.58
N PHE A 286 1.04 14.32 -0.48
CA PHE A 286 2.01 14.67 0.55
C PHE A 286 1.52 15.88 1.31
N VAL A 287 1.62 15.83 2.65
CA VAL A 287 1.33 17.00 3.48
C VAL A 287 2.17 18.21 3.02
N GLU A 288 1.53 19.37 2.92
CA GLU A 288 2.14 20.62 2.45
C GLU A 288 2.89 20.47 1.10
N ASP A 289 2.43 19.58 0.22
CA ASP A 289 2.99 19.33 -1.11
C ASP A 289 4.50 19.01 -1.12
N CYS A 290 5.01 18.42 -0.02
CA CYS A 290 6.45 18.16 0.18
C CYS A 290 7.31 19.43 0.22
N VAL A 291 6.72 20.56 0.64
CA VAL A 291 7.47 21.79 0.92
C VAL A 291 8.19 21.66 2.27
N PRO A 292 9.49 22.00 2.39
CA PRO A 292 10.19 21.99 3.67
C PRO A 292 9.58 22.99 4.67
N PRO A 293 9.50 22.67 5.98
CA PRO A 293 9.09 23.64 6.98
C PRO A 293 10.03 24.85 6.99
N GLY A 294 9.49 26.07 6.81
CA GLY A 294 10.25 27.32 6.86
C GLY A 294 10.68 27.92 5.52
N SER A 295 10.18 27.38 4.39
CA SER A 295 10.35 27.99 3.05
C SER A 295 9.16 28.84 2.58
N SER A 296 8.30 29.26 3.50
CA SER A 296 7.13 30.13 3.28
C SER A 296 7.43 31.59 3.57
#